data_AF-A0A954TG97-F1
#
_entry.id   AF-A0A954TG97-F1
#
_cell.length_a   1.000
_cell.length_b   1.000
_cell.length_c   1.000
_cell.angle_alpha   90.00
_cell.angle_beta   90.00
_cell.angle_gamma   90.00
#
_symmetry.space_group_name_H-M   'P 1'
#
loop_
_entity.id
_entity.type
_entity.pdbx_description
1 polymer ?
#
loop_
_entity_poly.entity_id
_entity_poly.type
_entity_poly.pdbx_seq_one_letter_code
_entity_poly.pdbx_strand_id
1 'polypeptide(L)'
;AEWLDGVLPNRDVVAVTIGLVSAVVDNVPLVAAGIEMYSLPINDDFWMLLAYCAGTGGSCLIIGSAAGVAAMGLEHIDFLWYLRKIGPWALVGYLSGAVVVLLQRMLS
;
A
#
# COMPACT_ATOMS: atom_id res chain seq x y z
N ALA A 1 -9.34 -22.51 15.80
CA ALA A 1 -9.23 -21.08 15.49
C ALA A 1 -7.77 -20.61 15.39
N GLU A 2 -6.79 -21.53 15.25
CA GLU A 2 -5.35 -21.18 15.12
C GLU A 2 -4.93 -20.78 13.69
N TRP A 3 -5.76 -21.05 12.68
CA TRP A 3 -5.41 -20.77 11.29
C TRP A 3 -5.48 -19.28 10.93
N LEU A 4 -6.28 -18.48 11.66
CA LEU A 4 -6.42 -17.05 11.43
C LEU A 4 -5.38 -16.21 12.19
N ASP A 5 -4.86 -16.72 13.31
CA ASP A 5 -3.83 -16.03 14.10
C ASP A 5 -2.43 -16.12 13.47
N GLY A 6 -2.20 -17.09 12.59
CA GLY A 6 -0.95 -17.23 11.81
C GLY A 6 -0.87 -16.39 10.53
N VAL A 7 -1.98 -15.79 10.08
CA VAL A 7 -2.09 -15.11 8.77
C VAL A 7 -1.97 -13.58 8.89
N LEU A 8 -2.10 -13.01 10.09
CA LEU A 8 -2.06 -11.56 10.31
C LEU A 8 -1.19 -11.20 11.53
N PRO A 9 0.15 -11.24 11.41
CA PRO A 9 0.97 -10.58 12.40
C PRO A 9 0.77 -9.07 12.22
N ASN A 10 0.28 -8.40 13.27
CA ASN A 10 -0.08 -6.98 13.42
C ASN A 10 0.75 -5.99 12.55
N ARG A 11 2.06 -6.23 12.38
CA ARG A 11 2.95 -5.44 11.50
C ARG A 11 2.55 -5.40 10.03
N ASP A 12 2.02 -6.48 9.46
CA ASP A 12 1.65 -6.54 8.05
C ASP A 12 0.43 -5.64 7.79
N VAL A 13 -0.52 -5.60 8.74
CA VAL A 13 -1.66 -4.66 8.73
C VAL A 13 -1.17 -3.21 8.82
N VAL A 14 -0.13 -2.96 9.63
CA VAL A 14 0.48 -1.63 9.72
C VAL A 14 1.11 -1.21 8.38
N ALA A 15 1.84 -2.09 7.70
CA ALA A 15 2.38 -1.81 6.36
C ALA A 15 1.27 -1.49 5.36
N VAL A 16 0.20 -2.29 5.34
CA VAL A 16 -0.96 -2.07 4.48
C VAL A 16 -1.64 -0.72 4.79
N THR A 17 -1.73 -0.35 6.07
CA THR A 17 -2.31 0.93 6.50
C THR A 17 -1.42 2.10 6.09
N ILE A 18 -0.10 2.00 6.30
CA ILE A 18 0.89 3.00 5.86
C ILE A 18 0.76 3.24 4.36
N GLY A 19 0.64 2.17 3.56
CA GLY A 19 0.42 2.31 2.12
C GLY A 19 -0.86 3.06 1.77
N LEU A 20 -1.98 2.78 2.44
CA LEU A 20 -3.22 3.54 2.20
C LEU A 20 -3.09 5.02 2.60
N VAL A 21 -2.40 5.32 3.71
CA VAL A 21 -2.10 6.70 4.12
C VAL A 21 -1.20 7.40 3.10
N SER A 22 -0.37 6.64 2.37
CA SER A 22 0.48 7.18 1.30
C SER A 22 -0.31 7.71 0.09
N ALA A 23 -1.63 7.50 0.03
CA ALA A 23 -2.51 8.14 -0.95
C ALA A 23 -2.71 9.64 -0.70
N VAL A 24 -2.31 10.14 0.47
CA VAL A 24 -2.41 11.56 0.85
C VAL A 24 -1.05 12.11 1.30
N VAL A 25 -0.26 11.30 1.99
CA VAL A 25 1.08 11.67 2.49
C VAL A 25 2.14 11.07 1.59
N ASP A 26 3.25 11.77 1.40
CA ASP A 26 4.35 11.24 0.58
C ASP A 26 4.89 9.91 1.13
N ASN A 27 5.30 9.01 0.24
CA ASN A 27 5.74 7.67 0.61
C ASN A 27 7.11 7.67 1.30
N VAL A 28 7.99 8.63 0.97
CA VAL A 28 9.33 8.77 1.58
C VAL A 28 9.26 8.96 3.11
N PRO A 29 8.56 9.97 3.66
CA PRO A 29 8.47 10.14 5.11
C PRO A 29 7.74 8.98 5.79
N LEU A 30 6.74 8.37 5.14
CA LEU A 30 6.01 7.24 5.69
C LEU A 30 6.85 5.96 5.81
N VAL A 31 7.67 5.66 4.80
CA VAL A 31 8.62 4.54 4.86
C VAL A 31 9.70 4.81 5.90
N ALA A 32 10.21 6.04 5.98
CA ALA A 32 11.17 6.42 7.01
C ALA A 32 10.60 6.20 8.43
N ALA A 33 9.36 6.62 8.67
CA ALA A 33 8.66 6.36 9.92
C ALA A 33 8.46 4.86 10.19
N GLY A 34 8.17 4.06 9.15
CA GLY A 34 8.06 2.60 9.27
C GLY A 34 9.38 1.93 9.66
N ILE A 35 10.51 2.40 9.11
CA ILE A 35 11.86 1.93 9.48
C ILE A 35 12.19 2.31 10.93
N GLU A 36 11.84 3.52 11.36
CA GLU A 36 12.06 3.96 12.74
C GLU A 36 11.20 3.19 13.75
N MET A 37 9.97 2.83 13.37
CA MET A 37 9.03 2.11 14.23
C MET A 37 9.40 0.64 14.49
N TYR A 38 10.19 0.02 13.59
CA TYR A 38 10.52 -1.40 13.67
C TYR A 38 12.03 -1.65 13.57
N SER A 39 12.62 -2.17 14.65
CA SER A 39 14.03 -2.60 14.67
C SER A 39 14.20 -4.03 14.12
N LEU A 40 13.99 -4.21 12.81
CA LEU A 40 14.11 -5.52 12.13
C LEU A 40 15.45 -5.66 11.39
N PRO A 41 15.94 -6.89 11.17
CA PRO A 41 17.09 -7.14 10.30
C PRO A 41 16.87 -6.59 8.89
N ILE A 42 17.93 -6.14 8.22
CA ILE A 42 17.86 -5.58 6.85
C ILE A 42 17.21 -6.56 5.84
N ASN A 43 17.37 -7.87 6.05
CA ASN A 43 16.82 -8.92 5.20
C ASN A 43 15.45 -9.45 5.67
N ASP A 44 14.75 -8.77 6.59
CA ASP A 44 13.39 -9.18 6.98
C ASP A 44 12.40 -8.94 5.83
N ASP A 45 11.56 -9.93 5.53
CA ASP A 45 10.57 -9.86 4.44
C ASP A 45 9.57 -8.71 4.60
N PHE A 46 9.41 -8.18 5.83
CA PHE A 46 8.58 -7.02 6.11
C PHE A 46 8.93 -5.82 5.22
N TRP A 47 10.21 -5.62 4.91
CA TRP A 47 10.63 -4.46 4.10
C TRP A 47 10.09 -4.52 2.67
N MET A 48 9.97 -5.72 2.11
CA MET A 48 9.37 -5.92 0.80
C MET A 48 7.87 -5.57 0.82
N LEU A 49 7.15 -5.98 1.86
CA LEU A 49 5.74 -5.62 2.03
C LEU A 49 5.56 -4.12 2.24
N LEU A 50 6.36 -3.49 3.11
CA LEU A 50 6.31 -2.05 3.35
C LEU A 50 6.60 -1.25 2.08
N ALA A 51 7.63 -1.64 1.31
CA ALA A 51 7.99 -0.98 0.05
C ALA A 51 6.89 -1.13 -1.00
N TYR A 52 6.30 -2.33 -1.14
CA TYR A 52 5.15 -2.56 -2.02
C TYR A 52 3.96 -1.67 -1.62
N CYS A 53 3.59 -1.69 -0.33
CA CYS A 53 2.43 -0.96 0.17
C CYS A 53 2.61 0.56 0.01
N ALA A 54 3.74 1.13 0.45
CA ALA A 54 4.02 2.56 0.31
C ALA A 54 4.22 3.00 -1.15
N GLY A 55 4.73 2.12 -2.01
CA GLY A 55 4.92 2.42 -3.43
C GLY A 55 3.60 2.44 -4.21
N THR A 56 2.68 1.53 -3.91
CA THR A 56 1.44 1.35 -4.69
C THR A 56 0.21 2.00 -4.08
N GLY A 57 0.19 2.18 -2.75
CA GLY A 57 -0.95 2.73 -2.02
C GLY A 57 -1.35 4.14 -2.46
N GLY A 58 -0.38 4.93 -2.94
CA GLY A 58 -0.57 6.23 -3.60
C GLY A 58 -1.65 6.22 -4.69
N SER A 59 -1.82 5.11 -5.40
CA SER A 59 -2.76 5.00 -6.52
C SER A 59 -4.21 4.74 -6.11
N CYS A 60 -4.49 4.51 -4.82
CA CYS A 60 -5.87 4.34 -4.34
C CYS A 60 -6.69 5.64 -4.44
N LEU A 61 -6.02 6.79 -4.47
CA LEU A 61 -6.59 8.09 -4.80
C LEU A 61 -5.90 8.65 -6.04
N ILE A 62 -6.66 9.28 -6.93
CA ILE A 62 -6.09 9.90 -8.14
C ILE A 62 -5.07 11.01 -7.85
N ILE A 63 -5.12 11.62 -6.66
CA ILE A 63 -4.17 12.65 -6.23
C ILE A 63 -2.93 12.11 -5.54
N GLY A 64 -2.92 10.83 -5.16
CA GLY A 64 -1.87 10.25 -4.34
C GLY A 64 -0.61 9.84 -5.12
N SER A 65 -0.56 10.12 -6.43
CA SER A 65 0.64 9.91 -7.24
C SER A 65 0.77 10.95 -8.35
N ALA A 66 2.01 11.23 -8.78
CA ALA A 66 2.27 12.13 -9.90
C ALA A 66 1.59 11.68 -11.20
N ALA A 67 1.53 10.36 -11.44
CA ALA A 67 0.82 9.78 -12.58
C ALA A 67 -0.69 10.05 -12.50
N GLY A 68 -1.28 9.90 -11.32
CA GLY A 68 -2.70 10.18 -11.11
C GLY A 68 -3.04 11.66 -11.30
N VAL A 69 -2.23 12.58 -10.77
CA VAL A 69 -2.42 14.03 -10.96
C VAL A 69 -2.27 14.42 -12.43
N ALA A 70 -1.31 13.83 -13.15
CA ALA A 70 -1.16 14.03 -14.58
C ALA A 70 -2.39 13.53 -15.36
N ALA A 71 -2.88 12.32 -15.06
CA ALA A 71 -4.08 11.77 -15.69
C ALA A 71 -5.32 12.63 -15.40
N MET A 72 -5.44 13.16 -14.18
CA MET A 72 -6.52 14.08 -13.80
C MET A 72 -6.55 15.33 -14.70
N GLY A 73 -5.38 15.88 -15.00
CA GLY A 73 -5.24 17.08 -15.83
C GLY A 73 -5.43 16.82 -17.33
N LEU A 74 -4.94 15.68 -17.84
CA LEU A 74 -5.00 15.34 -19.27
C LEU A 74 -6.38 14.84 -19.70
N GLU A 75 -7.01 14.00 -18.89
CA GLU A 75 -8.30 13.36 -19.20
C GLU A 75 -9.48 14.07 -18.52
N HIS A 76 -9.24 15.18 -17.83
CA HIS A 76 -10.25 15.94 -17.07
C HIS A 76 -11.08 15.07 -16.12
N ILE A 77 -10.41 14.14 -15.42
CA ILE A 77 -11.07 13.21 -14.50
C ILE A 77 -11.39 13.94 -13.19
N ASP A 78 -12.65 13.93 -12.74
CA ASP A 78 -13.00 14.45 -11.42
C ASP A 78 -12.50 13.53 -10.30
N PHE A 79 -11.93 14.13 -9.24
CA PHE A 79 -11.49 13.41 -8.04
C PHE A 79 -12.59 12.51 -7.47
N LEU A 80 -13.79 13.05 -7.29
CA LEU A 80 -14.91 12.33 -6.67
C LEU A 80 -15.45 11.22 -7.58
N TRP A 81 -15.39 11.43 -8.90
CA TRP A 81 -15.73 10.38 -9.86
C TRP A 81 -14.75 9.22 -9.77
N TYR A 82 -13.44 9.51 -9.76
CA TYR A 82 -12.41 8.48 -9.62
C TYR A 82 -12.57 7.71 -8.32
N LEU A 83 -12.73 8.42 -7.20
CA LEU A 83 -12.90 7.80 -5.89
C LEU A 83 -14.08 6.83 -5.86
N ARG A 84 -15.20 7.17 -6.51
CA ARG A 84 -16.41 6.33 -6.51
C ARG A 84 -16.37 5.20 -7.53
N LYS A 85 -15.76 5.41 -8.71
CA LYS A 85 -15.81 4.46 -9.83
C LYS A 85 -14.57 3.61 -9.97
N ILE A 86 -13.38 4.18 -9.75
CA ILE A 86 -12.09 3.53 -9.95
C ILE A 86 -11.44 3.17 -8.62
N GLY A 87 -11.62 3.99 -7.58
CA GLY A 87 -11.08 3.78 -6.24
C GLY A 87 -11.29 2.36 -5.68
N PRO A 88 -12.48 1.75 -5.77
CA PRO A 88 -12.69 0.38 -5.32
C PRO A 88 -11.83 -0.65 -6.10
N TRP A 89 -11.65 -0.46 -7.41
CA TRP A 89 -10.82 -1.34 -8.24
C TRP A 89 -9.33 -1.13 -7.95
N ALA A 90 -8.91 0.11 -7.74
CA ALA A 90 -7.55 0.43 -7.32
C ALA A 90 -7.24 -0.22 -5.95
N LEU A 91 -8.18 -0.15 -5.01
CA LEU A 91 -8.07 -0.79 -3.71
C LEU A 91 -8.01 -2.33 -3.83
N VAL A 92 -8.84 -2.93 -4.68
CA VAL A 92 -8.78 -4.38 -4.95
C VAL A 92 -7.42 -4.76 -5.54
N GLY A 93 -6.88 -3.98 -6.48
CA GLY A 93 -5.55 -4.22 -7.05
C GLY A 93 -4.44 -4.12 -6.01
N TYR A 94 -4.49 -3.09 -5.16
CA TYR A 94 -3.59 -2.89 -4.03
C TYR A 94 -3.61 -4.08 -3.04
N LEU A 95 -4.80 -4.49 -2.61
CA LEU A 95 -4.95 -5.62 -1.70
C LEU A 95 -4.52 -6.94 -2.35
N SER A 96 -4.82 -7.12 -3.64
CA SER A 96 -4.44 -8.33 -4.38
C SER A 96 -2.93 -8.48 -4.47
N GLY A 97 -2.19 -7.40 -4.76
CA GLY A 97 -0.72 -7.49 -4.78
C GLY A 97 -0.11 -7.64 -3.38
N ALA A 98 -0.71 -7.04 -2.34
CA ALA A 98 -0.30 -7.29 -0.96
C ALA A 98 -0.46 -8.78 -0.59
N VAL A 99 -1.58 -9.41 -0.98
CA VAL A 99 -1.80 -10.85 -0.82
C VAL A 99 -0.75 -11.66 -1.58
N VAL A 100 -0.39 -11.28 -2.81
CA VAL A 100 0.66 -11.96 -3.58
C VAL A 100 2.01 -11.88 -2.87
N VAL A 101 2.38 -10.72 -2.32
CA VAL A 101 3.62 -10.56 -1.54
C VAL A 101 3.61 -11.44 -0.29
N LEU A 102 2.48 -11.51 0.41
CA LEU A 102 2.32 -12.40 1.58
C LEU A 102 2.39 -13.88 1.19
N LEU A 103 1.78 -14.28 0.07
CA LEU A 103 1.88 -15.64 -0.44
C LEU A 103 3.31 -15.99 -0.84
N GLN A 104 4.02 -15.07 -1.49
CA GLN A 104 5.43 -15.26 -1.83
C GLN A 104 6.29 -15.47 -0.58
N ARG A 105 6.05 -14.68 0.47
CA ARG A 105 6.69 -14.84 1.77
C ARG A 105 6.42 -16.20 2.40
N MET A 106 5.18 -16.71 2.31
CA MET A 106 4.82 -18.03 2.83
C MET A 106 5.49 -19.19 2.07
N LEU A 107 5.85 -18.98 0.81
CA LEU A 107 6.47 -20.00 -0.05
C LEU A 107 8.00 -20.00 -0.02
N SER A 108 8.60 -18.97 0.60
CA SER A 108 10.06 -18.77 0.69
C SER A 108 10.59 -19.31 2.01
#